data_AF-A0A484ZF93-F1
#
_entry.id   AF-A0A484ZF93-F1
#
_cell.length_a   1.000
_cell.length_b   1.000
_cell.length_c   1.000
_cell.angle_alpha   90.00
_cell.angle_beta   90.00
_cell.angle_gamma   90.00
#
_symmetry.space_group_name_H-M   'P 1'
#
loop_
_entity.id
_entity.type
_entity.pdbx_description
1 polymer ?
#
loop_
_entity_poly.entity_id
_entity_poly.type
_entity_poly.pdbx_seq_one_letter_code
_entity_poly.pdbx_strand_id
1 'polypeptide(L)' 'MNKLLSLELQKDILDALLVFHPHRMTADQYFDCFGDCDEFQMLANVDALIGQGLIDDTAIHVCDGEKFISLGS' A
#
# COMPACT_ATOMS: atom_id res chain seq x y z
N MET A 1 -1.76 -1.46 -22.37
CA MET A 1 -1.95 -2.56 -21.41
C MET A 1 -1.42 -2.08 -20.09
N ASN A 2 -2.28 -1.62 -19.18
CA ASN A 2 -1.87 -1.28 -17.82
C ASN A 2 -1.44 -2.59 -17.16
N LYS A 3 -0.14 -2.70 -16.84
CA LYS A 3 0.35 -3.84 -16.07
C LYS A 3 -0.14 -3.64 -14.65
N LEU A 4 -1.14 -4.44 -14.28
CA LEU A 4 -1.73 -4.44 -12.94
C LEU A 4 -0.65 -4.54 -11.84
N LEU A 5 0.45 -5.25 -12.11
CA LEU A 5 1.61 -5.32 -11.24
C LEU A 5 2.79 -4.55 -11.84
N SER A 6 3.40 -3.68 -11.04
CA SER A 6 4.58 -2.89 -11.43
C SER A 6 5.62 -2.90 -10.31
N LEU A 7 6.85 -3.30 -10.63
CA LEU A 7 7.96 -3.29 -9.66
C LEU A 7 8.33 -1.87 -9.21
N GLU A 8 8.17 -0.89 -10.09
CA GLU A 8 8.39 0.52 -9.77
C GLU A 8 7.36 1.00 -8.74
N LEU A 9 6.08 0.73 -9.01
CA LEU A 9 5.00 1.07 -8.07
C LEU A 9 5.14 0.33 -6.74
N GLN A 10 5.53 -0.95 -6.77
CA GLN A 10 5.79 -1.71 -5.55
C GLN A 10 6.91 -1.09 -4.71
N LYS A 11 7.97 -0.59 -5.36
CA LYS A 11 9.05 0.11 -4.68
C LYS A 11 8.56 1.43 -4.09
N ASP A 12 7.82 2.22 -4.85
CA ASP A 12 7.29 3.51 -4.38
C ASP A 12 6.32 3.31 -3.19
N ILE A 13 5.51 2.24 -3.24
CA ILE A 13 4.66 1.80 -2.12
C ILE A 13 5.48 1.51 -0.87
N LEU A 14 6.55 0.72 -1.00
CA LEU A 14 7.43 0.40 0.14
C LEU A 14 8.13 1.64 0.70
N ASP A 15 8.66 2.50 -0.17
CA ASP A 15 9.35 3.73 0.22
C ASP A 15 8.39 4.67 0.96
N ALA A 16 7.14 4.81 0.49
CA ALA A 16 6.11 5.56 1.18
C ALA A 16 5.84 4.98 2.56
N LEU A 17 5.54 3.67 2.67
CA LEU A 17 5.24 3.05 3.97
C LEU A 17 6.41 3.14 4.96
N LEU A 18 7.67 3.10 4.48
CA LEU A 18 8.87 3.31 5.29
C LEU A 18 8.93 4.72 5.89
N VAL A 19 8.55 5.75 5.13
CA VAL A 19 8.55 7.15 5.61
C VAL A 19 7.60 7.35 6.79
N PHE A 20 6.45 6.67 6.77
CA PHE A 20 5.44 6.83 7.80
C PHE A 20 5.60 5.88 8.98
N HIS A 21 6.35 4.78 8.84
CA HIS A 21 6.61 3.85 9.94
C HIS A 21 7.25 4.55 11.16
N PRO A 22 6.80 4.26 12.41
CA PRO A 22 5.84 3.23 12.82
C PRO A 22 4.37 3.66 12.80
N HIS A 23 4.06 4.83 12.25
CA HIS A 23 2.70 5.35 12.16
C HIS A 23 1.95 4.70 10.99
N ARG A 24 0.62 4.64 11.13
CA ARG A 24 -0.30 4.15 10.10
C ARG A 24 -0.88 5.32 9.33
N MET A 25 -1.10 5.13 8.04
CA MET A 25 -1.82 6.10 7.20
C MET A 25 -3.21 5.58 6.86
N THR A 26 -4.16 6.48 6.64
CA THR A 26 -5.43 6.11 6.02
C THR A 26 -5.21 5.80 4.55
N ALA A 27 -6.06 4.96 3.97
CA ALA A 27 -6.01 4.66 2.55
C ALA A 27 -6.17 5.94 1.72
N ASP A 28 -6.99 6.89 2.15
CA ASP A 28 -7.16 8.19 1.48
C ASP A 28 -5.85 9.00 1.45
N GLN A 29 -5.16 9.13 2.59
CA GLN A 29 -3.84 9.80 2.65
C GLN A 29 -2.81 9.09 1.78
N TYR A 30 -2.93 7.78 1.69
CA TYR A 30 -2.08 6.96 0.86
C TYR A 30 -2.37 7.21 -0.63
N PHE A 31 -3.64 7.16 -1.07
CA PHE A 31 -4.05 7.47 -2.45
C PHE A 31 -3.63 8.89 -2.88
N ASP A 32 -3.74 9.87 -1.99
CA ASP A 32 -3.28 11.25 -2.26
C ASP A 32 -1.78 11.32 -2.62
N CYS A 33 -0.95 10.42 -2.05
CA CYS A 33 0.48 10.36 -2.36
C CYS A 33 0.76 9.80 -3.76
N PHE A 34 -0.16 9.03 -4.32
CA PHE A 34 -0.02 8.34 -5.61
C PHE A 34 -0.95 8.91 -6.68
N GLY A 35 -1.43 10.16 -6.56
CA GLY A 35 -2.58 10.80 -7.23
C GLY A 35 -2.91 10.55 -8.73
N ASP A 36 -2.06 9.85 -9.48
CA ASP A 36 -2.32 9.36 -10.84
C ASP A 36 -2.54 7.83 -10.91
N CYS A 37 -2.45 7.11 -9.79
CA CYS A 37 -2.52 5.66 -9.72
C CYS A 37 -3.94 5.18 -9.38
N ASP A 38 -4.42 4.21 -10.14
CA ASP A 38 -5.72 3.60 -9.94
C ASP A 38 -5.75 2.77 -8.64
N GLU A 39 -6.82 2.92 -7.85
CA GLU A 39 -6.95 2.25 -6.56
C GLU A 39 -6.83 0.72 -6.69
N PHE A 40 -7.43 0.13 -7.73
CA PHE A 40 -7.38 -1.30 -7.96
C PHE A 40 -5.96 -1.77 -8.32
N GLN A 41 -5.24 -0.99 -9.12
CA GLN A 41 -3.82 -1.26 -9.41
C GLN A 41 -2.98 -1.20 -8.13
N MET A 42 -3.21 -0.22 -7.26
CA MET A 42 -2.42 -0.08 -6.04
C MET A 42 -2.69 -1.21 -5.06
N LEU A 43 -3.95 -1.57 -4.81
CA LEU A 43 -4.32 -2.71 -3.97
C LEU A 43 -3.71 -4.02 -4.49
N ALA A 44 -3.74 -4.25 -5.81
CA ALA A 44 -3.12 -5.44 -6.39
C ALA A 44 -1.59 -5.50 -6.15
N ASN A 45 -0.90 -4.35 -6.12
CA ASN A 45 0.53 -4.30 -5.81
C ASN A 45 0.81 -4.47 -4.32
N VAL A 46 -0.04 -3.94 -3.43
CA VAL A 46 0.04 -4.21 -1.98
C VAL A 46 -0.16 -5.70 -1.70
N ASP A 47 -1.18 -6.32 -2.28
CA ASP A 47 -1.42 -7.77 -2.15
C ASP A 47 -0.23 -8.60 -2.67
N ALA A 48 0.39 -8.17 -3.77
CA ALA A 48 1.59 -8.83 -4.29
C ALA A 48 2.79 -8.70 -3.37
N LEU A 49 2.94 -7.57 -2.65
CA LEU A 49 3.99 -7.36 -1.66
C LEU A 49 3.76 -8.19 -0.39
N ILE A 50 2.49 -8.35 0.02
CA ILE A 50 2.10 -9.27 1.09
C ILE A 50 2.45 -10.70 0.72
N GLY A 51 2.09 -11.14 -0.49
CA GLY A 51 2.42 -12.48 -0.99
C GLY A 51 3.94 -12.75 -1.09
N GLN A 52 4.76 -11.70 -1.20
CA GLN A 52 6.22 -11.77 -1.18
C GLN A 52 6.82 -11.73 0.23
N GLY A 53 6.01 -11.48 1.27
CA GLY A 53 6.48 -11.32 2.65
C GLY A 53 7.28 -10.03 2.88
N LEU A 54 7.15 -9.05 1.99
CA LEU A 54 7.79 -7.73 2.14
C LEU A 54 6.92 -6.77 2.98
N ILE A 55 5.62 -7.07 3.04
CA ILE A 55 4.62 -6.41 3.86
C ILE A 55 3.87 -7.52 4.61
N ASP A 56 3.50 -7.29 5.86
CA ASP A 56 2.72 -8.25 6.65
C ASP A 56 1.26 -8.31 6.16
N ASP A 57 0.59 -9.45 6.27
CA ASP A 57 -0.79 -9.62 5.81
C ASP A 57 -1.79 -8.78 6.61
N THR A 58 -1.40 -8.30 7.78
CA THR A 58 -2.13 -7.33 8.58
C THR A 58 -1.93 -5.89 8.14
N ALA A 59 -1.05 -5.60 7.17
CA ALA A 59 -0.75 -4.24 6.73
C ALA A 59 -1.97 -3.43 6.29
N ILE A 60 -3.02 -4.10 5.81
CA ILE A 60 -4.32 -3.47 5.54
C ILE A 60 -5.23 -3.73 6.75
N HIS A 61 -5.53 -2.67 7.49
CA HIS A 61 -6.45 -2.71 8.62
C HIS A 61 -7.75 -1.97 8.29
N VAL A 62 -8.86 -2.40 8.87
CA VAL A 62 -10.12 -1.65 8.84
C VAL A 62 -10.47 -1.24 10.27
N CYS A 63 -10.64 0.06 10.51
CA CYS A 63 -11.04 0.61 11.80
C CYS A 63 -12.14 1.66 11.55
N ASP A 64 -13.29 1.53 12.23
CA ASP A 64 -14.45 2.42 12.08
C ASP A 64 -14.92 2.67 10.62
N GLY A 65 -14.72 1.67 9.75
CA GLY A 65 -15.08 1.73 8.33
C GLY A 65 -14.02 2.36 7.43
N GLU A 66 -12.93 2.87 8.01
CA GLU A 66 -11.78 3.43 7.29
C GLU A 66 -10.68 2.38 7.13
N LYS A 67 -10.09 2.31 5.94
CA LYS A 67 -8.95 1.43 5.65
C LYS A 67 -7.66 2.15 6.02
N PHE A 68 -6.74 1.44 6.65
CA PHE A 68 -5.41 1.92 6.99
C PHE A 68 -4.36 1.02 6.37
N ILE A 69 -3.23 1.61 5.98
CA ILE A 69 -2.09 0.89 5.42
C ILE A 69 -0.84 1.21 6.26
N SER A 70 -0.08 0.18 6.62
CA SER A 70 1.20 0.31 7.33
C SER A 70 2.17 -0.81 6.97
N LEU A 71 3.46 -0.61 7.24
CA LEU A 71 4.42 -1.71 7.22
C LEU A 71 4.07 -2.75 8.29
N GLY A 72 4.38 -4.00 7.96
CA GLY A 72 4.34 -5.11 8.89
C GLY A 72 5.26 -4.94 10.08
N SER A 73 4.93 -5.61 11.18
CA SER A 73 5.72 -5.62 12.42
C SER A 73 6.88 -6.61 12.35
#